data_AF-A0A0R1WL13-F1
#
_entry.id   AF-A0A0R1WL13-F1
#
_cell.length_a   1.000
_cell.length_b   1.000
_cell.length_c   1.000
_cell.angle_alpha   90.00
_cell.angle_beta   90.00
_cell.angle_gamma   90.00
#
_symmetry.space_group_name_H-M   'P 1'
#
loop_
_entity.id
_entity.type
_entity.pdbx_description
1 polymer ?
#
loop_
_entity_poly.entity_id
_entity_poly.type
_entity_poly.pdbx_seq_one_letter_code
_entity_poly.pdbx_strand_id
1 'polypeptide(L)'
;MEQPSEPESQIIGILNNLQIIFDRERTFPNLLSKSENVLLPVDFSLNINGFLAIIEYNGAQHYKAKNSSHAAHEALRRLSANGTARLNYCNKNNIPLLIIHYKDKGKLIKIISSFIEDVKETLHETTKSYTAHTKGYFKNIPYATFGDAPTGPIKPIQLHENETLGYINLSNDAIVWTKKELDTLLARIDSYEKKIDEYKIVTADLVLNINALQHELELKNQELNEQSETMTDEPQTTVMTKTEPKIKLKFVKDVKPSEKKEFNGNFRKTNSPRGQLTSEAKEFIKSLSQKYDTVIKIQEHLKQNYHENVSLPTLKRCLL
;
A
#
# COMPACT_ATOMS: atom_id res chain seq x y z
N MET A 1 -19.67 -5.38 -31.82
CA MET A 1 -18.54 -5.63 -30.89
C MET A 1 -18.63 -7.07 -30.44
N GLU A 2 -17.50 -7.76 -30.29
CA GLU A 2 -17.49 -9.06 -29.61
C GLU A 2 -17.99 -8.86 -28.17
N GLN A 3 -18.93 -9.70 -27.76
CA GLN A 3 -19.45 -9.67 -26.41
C GLN A 3 -18.34 -10.12 -25.45
N PRO A 4 -18.13 -9.42 -24.31
CA PRO A 4 -17.21 -9.89 -23.27
C PRO A 4 -17.56 -11.31 -22.86
N SER A 5 -16.55 -12.11 -22.52
CA SER A 5 -16.80 -13.41 -21.91
C SER A 5 -17.60 -13.25 -20.60
N GLU A 6 -18.30 -14.31 -20.16
CA GLU A 6 -19.03 -14.26 -18.88
C GLU A 6 -18.12 -13.84 -17.70
N PRO A 7 -16.87 -14.37 -17.56
CA PRO A 7 -15.96 -13.90 -16.53
C PRO A 7 -15.53 -12.44 -16.70
N GLU A 8 -15.25 -11.97 -17.91
CA GLU A 8 -14.94 -10.54 -18.15
C GLU A 8 -16.12 -9.65 -17.78
N SER A 9 -17.34 -10.05 -18.09
CA SER A 9 -18.56 -9.33 -17.70
C SER A 9 -18.68 -9.23 -16.17
N GLN A 10 -18.31 -10.29 -15.45
CA GLN A 10 -18.25 -10.25 -13.99
C GLN A 10 -17.16 -9.30 -13.49
N ILE A 11 -15.97 -9.30 -14.10
CA ILE A 11 -14.89 -8.36 -13.76
C ILE A 11 -15.34 -6.91 -13.96
N ILE A 12 -15.99 -6.61 -15.09
CA ILE A 12 -16.58 -5.29 -15.37
C ILE A 12 -17.54 -4.88 -14.26
N GLY A 13 -18.49 -5.75 -13.89
CA GLY A 13 -19.44 -5.48 -12.81
C GLY A 13 -18.76 -5.21 -11.47
N ILE A 14 -17.69 -5.93 -11.16
CA ILE A 14 -16.90 -5.73 -9.93
C ILE A 14 -16.18 -4.39 -9.95
N LEU A 15 -15.51 -4.03 -11.05
CA LEU A 15 -14.77 -2.78 -11.17
C LEU A 15 -15.71 -1.57 -11.12
N ASN A 16 -16.88 -1.66 -11.76
CA ASN A 16 -17.93 -0.64 -11.69
C ASN A 16 -18.45 -0.45 -10.26
N ASN A 17 -18.73 -1.56 -9.55
CA ASN A 17 -19.18 -1.50 -8.15
C ASN A 17 -18.12 -0.91 -7.22
N LEU A 18 -16.84 -1.09 -7.53
CA LEU A 18 -15.71 -0.50 -6.79
C LEU A 18 -15.35 0.92 -7.25
N GLN A 19 -16.08 1.48 -8.23
CA GLN A 19 -15.84 2.81 -8.80
C GLN A 19 -14.41 2.99 -9.32
N ILE A 20 -13.83 1.93 -9.88
CA ILE A 20 -12.49 1.97 -10.51
C ILE A 20 -12.66 2.32 -11.98
N ILE A 21 -11.90 3.30 -12.47
CA ILE A 21 -11.84 3.65 -13.89
C ILE A 21 -10.96 2.62 -14.60
N PHE A 22 -11.42 2.09 -15.75
CA PHE A 22 -10.64 1.13 -16.53
C PHE A 22 -10.92 1.21 -18.03
N ASP A 23 -9.94 0.77 -18.82
CA ASP A 23 -10.10 0.51 -20.26
C ASP A 23 -10.01 -0.99 -20.52
N ARG A 24 -10.82 -1.50 -21.46
CA ARG A 24 -10.72 -2.88 -21.96
C ARG A 24 -9.84 -2.94 -23.20
N GLU A 25 -9.15 -4.06 -23.37
CA GLU A 25 -8.35 -4.36 -24.58
C GLU A 25 -7.34 -3.26 -24.93
N ARG A 26 -6.83 -2.54 -23.91
CA ARG A 26 -5.89 -1.43 -24.12
C ARG A 26 -4.57 -1.98 -24.64
N THR A 27 -4.06 -1.39 -25.70
CA THR A 27 -2.70 -1.66 -26.20
C THR A 27 -1.73 -0.63 -25.64
N PHE A 28 -0.48 -1.05 -25.45
CA PHE A 28 0.57 -0.17 -24.97
C PHE A 28 1.71 -0.09 -25.99
N PRO A 29 2.31 1.09 -26.19
CA PRO A 29 3.53 1.20 -26.97
C PRO A 29 4.60 0.23 -26.45
N ASN A 30 5.23 -0.51 -27.35
CA ASN A 30 6.28 -1.50 -27.04
C ASN A 30 5.82 -2.78 -26.32
N LEU A 31 4.52 -2.97 -26.07
CA LEU A 31 3.98 -4.27 -25.67
C LEU A 31 3.67 -5.07 -26.94
N LEU A 32 4.66 -5.79 -27.45
CA LEU A 32 4.59 -6.51 -28.73
C LEU A 32 4.62 -8.03 -28.54
N SER A 33 3.90 -8.73 -29.40
CA SER A 33 4.00 -10.17 -29.59
C SER A 33 5.39 -10.52 -30.10
N LYS A 34 6.10 -11.41 -29.41
CA LYS A 34 7.43 -11.87 -29.84
C LYS A 34 7.40 -12.56 -31.21
N SER A 35 6.28 -13.18 -31.57
CA SER A 35 6.18 -14.02 -32.77
C SER A 35 5.68 -13.22 -33.97
N GLU A 36 4.78 -12.27 -33.75
CA GLU A 36 4.04 -11.60 -34.83
C GLU A 36 4.39 -10.11 -34.93
N ASN A 37 5.14 -9.56 -33.98
CA ASN A 37 5.47 -8.12 -33.89
C ASN A 37 4.24 -7.20 -33.90
N VAL A 38 3.11 -7.69 -33.39
CA VAL A 38 1.84 -6.95 -33.26
C VAL A 38 1.66 -6.50 -31.82
N LEU A 39 1.04 -5.34 -31.61
CA LEU A 39 0.68 -4.84 -30.28
C LEU A 39 -0.25 -5.83 -29.57
N LEU A 40 0.12 -6.22 -28.35
CA LEU A 40 -0.71 -7.10 -27.53
C LEU A 40 -1.67 -6.24 -26.69
N PRO A 41 -2.99 -6.39 -26.84
CA PRO A 41 -3.93 -5.80 -25.91
C PRO A 41 -3.82 -6.50 -24.56
N VAL A 42 -4.20 -5.79 -23.50
CA VAL A 42 -4.45 -6.36 -22.17
C VAL A 42 -5.93 -6.40 -21.87
N ASP A 43 -6.40 -7.35 -21.06
CA ASP A 43 -7.84 -7.51 -20.85
C ASP A 43 -8.44 -6.27 -20.16
N PHE A 44 -7.78 -5.79 -19.10
CA PHE A 44 -8.17 -4.57 -18.38
C PHE A 44 -6.96 -3.75 -17.94
N SER A 45 -6.99 -2.44 -18.21
CA SER A 45 -6.08 -1.46 -17.61
C SER A 45 -6.84 -0.55 -16.65
N LEU A 46 -6.42 -0.49 -15.39
CA LEU A 46 -7.08 0.21 -14.30
C LEU A 46 -6.34 1.50 -13.94
N ASN A 47 -7.10 2.53 -13.57
CA ASN A 47 -6.60 3.72 -12.90
C ASN A 47 -6.94 3.63 -11.40
N ILE A 48 -5.93 3.37 -10.58
CA ILE A 48 -6.06 3.28 -9.12
C ILE A 48 -5.31 4.44 -8.51
N ASN A 49 -6.02 5.49 -8.09
CA ASN A 49 -5.46 6.73 -7.52
C ASN A 49 -4.36 7.36 -8.41
N GLY A 50 -4.53 7.33 -9.73
CA GLY A 50 -3.55 7.85 -10.69
C GLY A 50 -2.48 6.86 -11.12
N PHE A 51 -2.41 5.67 -10.49
CA PHE A 51 -1.49 4.60 -10.89
C PHE A 51 -2.14 3.66 -11.91
N LEU A 52 -1.34 3.26 -12.90
CA LEU A 52 -1.71 2.23 -13.87
C LEU A 52 -1.52 0.84 -13.27
N ALA A 53 -2.57 0.02 -13.29
CA ALA A 53 -2.51 -1.40 -12.98
C ALA A 53 -3.19 -2.22 -14.08
N ILE A 54 -2.86 -3.51 -14.22
CA ILE A 54 -3.40 -4.38 -15.28
C ILE A 54 -4.00 -5.65 -14.66
N ILE A 55 -5.14 -6.10 -15.20
CA ILE A 55 -5.72 -7.41 -14.93
C ILE A 55 -5.77 -8.22 -16.23
N GLU A 56 -5.30 -9.47 -16.16
CA GLU A 56 -5.43 -10.50 -17.20
C GLU A 56 -6.26 -11.68 -16.67
N TYR A 57 -7.28 -12.10 -17.40
CA TYR A 57 -8.07 -13.29 -17.12
C TYR A 57 -7.66 -14.43 -18.06
N ASN A 58 -6.90 -15.38 -17.53
CA ASN A 58 -6.46 -16.54 -18.30
C ASN A 58 -7.51 -17.65 -18.28
N GLY A 59 -8.22 -17.79 -19.40
CA GLY A 59 -9.11 -18.92 -19.70
C GLY A 59 -8.39 -20.28 -19.75
N ALA A 60 -9.16 -21.37 -19.85
CA ALA A 60 -8.61 -22.74 -19.87
C ALA A 60 -7.65 -23.01 -21.04
N GLN A 61 -7.86 -22.32 -22.18
CA GLN A 61 -7.02 -22.38 -23.37
C GLN A 61 -5.58 -21.91 -23.15
N HIS A 62 -5.31 -21.13 -22.10
CA HIS A 62 -3.94 -20.73 -21.74
C HIS A 62 -3.12 -21.86 -21.14
N TYR A 63 -3.76 -22.94 -20.70
CA TYR A 63 -3.12 -24.04 -19.96
C TYR A 63 -3.24 -25.38 -20.65
N LYS A 64 -4.25 -25.55 -21.52
CA LYS A 64 -4.48 -26.81 -22.23
C LYS A 64 -4.89 -26.53 -23.66
N ALA A 65 -4.23 -27.22 -24.60
CA ALA A 65 -4.63 -27.22 -26.00
C ALA A 65 -6.05 -27.79 -26.13
N LYS A 66 -6.87 -27.18 -27.01
CA LYS A 66 -8.28 -27.59 -27.20
C LYS A 66 -8.39 -29.04 -27.70
N ASN A 67 -7.42 -29.49 -28.49
CA ASN A 67 -7.28 -30.83 -29.02
C ASN A 67 -5.78 -31.15 -29.27
N SER A 68 -5.48 -32.36 -29.73
CA SER A 68 -4.11 -32.81 -30.02
C SER A 68 -3.56 -32.36 -31.38
N SER A 69 -4.22 -31.42 -32.07
CA SER A 69 -3.73 -30.94 -33.37
C SER A 69 -2.50 -30.07 -33.21
N HIS A 70 -1.62 -30.05 -34.22
CA HIS A 70 -0.44 -29.20 -34.23
C HIS A 70 -0.78 -27.71 -34.05
N ALA A 71 -1.83 -27.25 -34.73
CA ALA A 71 -2.34 -25.89 -34.61
C ALA A 71 -2.77 -25.53 -33.18
N ALA A 72 -3.39 -26.46 -32.44
CA ALA A 72 -3.79 -26.21 -31.06
C ALA A 72 -2.58 -26.09 -30.11
N HIS A 73 -1.51 -26.86 -30.36
CA HIS A 73 -0.26 -26.73 -29.62
C HIS A 73 0.49 -25.44 -29.96
N GLU A 74 0.47 -25.00 -31.21
CA GLU A 74 1.01 -23.69 -31.60
C GLU A 74 0.24 -22.53 -30.96
N ALA A 75 -1.09 -22.60 -30.96
CA ALA A 75 -1.92 -21.60 -30.28
C ALA A 75 -1.60 -21.50 -28.79
N LEU A 76 -1.43 -22.64 -28.10
CA LEU A 76 -1.02 -22.67 -26.69
C LEU A 76 0.36 -22.03 -26.48
N ARG A 77 1.34 -22.35 -27.34
CA ARG A 77 2.69 -21.75 -27.28
C ARG A 77 2.62 -20.23 -27.47
N ARG A 78 1.81 -19.75 -28.41
CA ARG A 78 1.60 -18.32 -28.65
C ARG A 78 0.95 -17.62 -27.44
N LEU A 79 -0.09 -18.20 -26.84
CA LEU A 79 -0.74 -17.65 -25.65
C LEU A 79 0.24 -17.56 -24.46
N SER A 80 1.06 -18.59 -24.26
CA SER A 80 2.09 -18.60 -23.21
C SER A 80 3.18 -17.55 -23.46
N ALA A 81 3.66 -17.42 -24.71
CA ALA A 81 4.64 -16.41 -25.09
C ALA A 81 4.10 -14.98 -24.89
N ASN A 82 2.84 -14.74 -25.26
CA ASN A 82 2.17 -13.45 -25.08
C ASN A 82 1.99 -13.11 -23.59
N GLY A 83 1.56 -14.07 -22.77
CA GLY A 83 1.47 -13.89 -21.32
C GLY A 83 2.82 -13.54 -20.69
N THR A 84 3.90 -14.17 -21.16
CA THR A 84 5.27 -13.85 -20.73
C THR A 84 5.69 -12.44 -21.18
N ALA A 85 5.32 -12.02 -22.40
CA ALA A 85 5.59 -10.68 -22.90
C ALA A 85 4.90 -9.59 -22.06
N ARG A 86 3.61 -9.80 -21.71
CA ARG A 86 2.86 -8.90 -20.82
C ARG A 86 3.49 -8.79 -19.44
N LEU A 87 3.84 -9.93 -18.84
CA LEU A 87 4.52 -9.94 -17.54
C LEU A 87 5.85 -9.18 -17.58
N ASN A 88 6.67 -9.41 -18.60
CA ASN A 88 7.94 -8.71 -18.75
C ASN A 88 7.76 -7.21 -18.99
N TYR A 89 6.77 -6.81 -19.79
CA TYR A 89 6.43 -5.41 -20.01
C TYR A 89 6.00 -4.72 -18.71
N CYS A 90 5.08 -5.33 -17.95
CA CYS A 90 4.64 -4.80 -16.67
C CYS A 90 5.81 -4.67 -15.68
N ASN A 91 6.66 -5.70 -15.63
CA ASN A 91 7.86 -5.69 -14.81
C ASN A 91 8.84 -4.57 -15.18
N LYS A 92 9.05 -4.32 -16.48
CA LYS A 92 9.98 -3.29 -16.96
C LYS A 92 9.47 -1.87 -16.67
N ASN A 93 8.16 -1.66 -16.70
CA ASN A 93 7.54 -0.35 -16.55
C ASN A 93 6.96 -0.10 -15.15
N ASN A 94 7.28 -0.95 -14.15
CA ASN A 94 6.75 -0.84 -12.79
C ASN A 94 5.21 -0.77 -12.74
N ILE A 95 4.53 -1.61 -13.52
CA ILE A 95 3.06 -1.70 -13.56
C ILE A 95 2.63 -2.94 -12.75
N PRO A 96 1.79 -2.79 -11.71
CA PRO A 96 1.17 -3.92 -11.04
C PRO A 96 0.33 -4.76 -12.01
N LEU A 97 0.52 -6.08 -11.98
CA LEU A 97 -0.18 -7.02 -12.86
C LEU A 97 -0.86 -8.11 -12.05
N LEU A 98 -2.16 -8.27 -12.21
CA LEU A 98 -2.93 -9.40 -11.68
C LEU A 98 -3.23 -10.41 -12.79
N ILE A 99 -2.80 -11.66 -12.62
CA ILE A 99 -3.16 -12.76 -13.53
C ILE A 99 -4.14 -13.68 -12.82
N ILE A 100 -5.40 -13.62 -13.24
CA ILE A 100 -6.50 -14.43 -12.70
C ILE A 100 -6.61 -15.72 -13.51
N HIS A 101 -6.59 -16.85 -12.82
CA HIS A 101 -6.78 -18.16 -13.46
C HIS A 101 -8.26 -18.53 -13.52
N TYR A 102 -8.70 -19.14 -14.63
CA TYR A 102 -10.11 -19.52 -14.82
C TYR A 102 -10.74 -20.40 -13.71
N LYS A 103 -9.92 -21.12 -12.93
CA LYS A 103 -10.37 -21.97 -11.81
C LYS A 103 -10.86 -21.15 -10.63
N ASP A 104 -10.48 -19.88 -10.56
CA ASP A 104 -10.84 -18.96 -9.49
C ASP A 104 -12.02 -18.03 -9.84
N LYS A 105 -12.79 -18.35 -10.91
CA LYS A 105 -13.96 -17.55 -11.32
C LYS A 105 -14.98 -17.30 -10.20
N GLY A 106 -15.12 -18.24 -9.25
CA GLY A 106 -16.01 -18.09 -8.10
C GLY A 106 -15.49 -17.15 -7.00
N LYS A 107 -14.27 -16.62 -7.14
CA LYS A 107 -13.60 -15.77 -6.13
C LYS A 107 -13.18 -14.41 -6.68
N LEU A 108 -13.68 -14.01 -7.85
CA LEU A 108 -13.28 -12.77 -8.54
C LEU A 108 -13.41 -11.54 -7.66
N ILE A 109 -14.55 -11.35 -6.99
CA ILE A 109 -14.80 -10.20 -6.09
C ILE A 109 -13.67 -10.09 -5.07
N LYS A 110 -13.41 -11.16 -4.33
CA LYS A 110 -12.38 -11.19 -3.28
C LYS A 110 -10.98 -10.90 -3.83
N ILE A 111 -10.62 -11.55 -4.93
CA ILE A 111 -9.30 -11.42 -5.56
C ILE A 111 -9.06 -9.98 -6.02
N ILE A 112 -10.01 -9.42 -6.76
CA ILE A 112 -9.90 -8.09 -7.37
C ILE A 112 -9.88 -7.01 -6.29
N SER A 113 -10.78 -7.10 -5.31
CA SER A 113 -10.79 -6.17 -4.18
C SER A 113 -9.48 -6.21 -3.38
N SER A 114 -8.95 -7.40 -3.10
CA SER A 114 -7.63 -7.53 -2.42
C SER A 114 -6.50 -6.96 -3.27
N PHE A 115 -6.50 -7.19 -4.58
CA PHE A 115 -5.49 -6.63 -5.48
C PHE A 115 -5.52 -5.11 -5.54
N ILE A 116 -6.71 -4.51 -5.62
CA ILE A 116 -6.87 -3.04 -5.63
C ILE A 116 -6.35 -2.46 -4.31
N GLU A 117 -6.70 -3.06 -3.18
CA GLU A 117 -6.22 -2.60 -1.87
C GLU A 117 -4.71 -2.69 -1.75
N ASP A 118 -4.12 -3.78 -2.25
CA ASP A 118 -2.67 -3.91 -2.33
C ASP A 118 -2.08 -2.78 -3.17
N VAL A 119 -2.57 -2.50 -4.38
CA VAL A 119 -2.05 -1.40 -5.19
C VAL A 119 -2.08 -0.06 -4.42
N LYS A 120 -3.09 0.18 -3.58
CA LYS A 120 -3.20 1.40 -2.74
C LYS A 120 -2.23 1.43 -1.56
N GLU A 121 -2.00 0.30 -0.87
CA GLU A 121 -1.21 0.26 0.35
C GLU A 121 0.30 0.41 0.13
N THR A 122 0.80 0.31 -1.12
CA THR A 122 2.21 0.57 -1.49
C THR A 122 3.27 -0.27 -0.72
N LEU A 123 2.90 -1.38 -0.09
CA LEU A 123 3.80 -2.19 0.73
C LEU A 123 3.86 -3.64 0.23
N HIS A 124 4.63 -3.91 -0.83
CA HIS A 124 4.59 -5.26 -1.45
C HIS A 124 5.95 -5.89 -1.70
N GLU A 125 5.99 -7.20 -1.41
CA GLU A 125 6.92 -8.15 -2.00
C GLU A 125 6.74 -8.18 -3.53
N THR A 126 7.71 -8.70 -4.29
CA THR A 126 7.63 -8.69 -5.76
C THR A 126 6.46 -9.52 -6.33
N THR A 127 5.90 -10.46 -5.56
CA THR A 127 4.82 -11.35 -6.03
C THR A 127 3.96 -11.79 -4.86
N LYS A 128 2.64 -11.69 -5.01
CA LYS A 128 1.65 -12.11 -4.01
C LYS A 128 0.69 -13.14 -4.60
N SER A 129 0.41 -14.20 -3.86
CA SER A 129 -0.59 -15.20 -4.26
C SER A 129 -1.93 -14.89 -3.60
N TYR A 130 -2.98 -14.70 -4.40
CA TYR A 130 -4.35 -14.51 -3.88
C TYR A 130 -5.07 -15.84 -3.69
N THR A 131 -4.73 -16.82 -4.51
CA THR A 131 -5.18 -18.21 -4.43
C THR A 131 -4.00 -19.14 -4.77
N ALA A 132 -4.26 -20.45 -4.88
CA ALA A 132 -3.28 -21.40 -5.40
C ALA A 132 -2.93 -21.19 -6.89
N HIS A 133 -3.78 -20.49 -7.65
CA HIS A 133 -3.66 -20.37 -9.11
C HIS A 133 -3.58 -18.93 -9.61
N THR A 134 -3.99 -17.95 -8.81
CA THR A 134 -4.04 -16.52 -9.14
C THR A 134 -2.98 -15.76 -8.36
N LYS A 135 -2.22 -14.94 -9.08
CA LYS A 135 -1.06 -14.20 -8.56
C LYS A 135 -1.09 -12.75 -9.02
N GLY A 136 -0.71 -11.86 -8.11
CA GLY A 136 -0.35 -10.48 -8.40
C GLY A 136 1.16 -10.32 -8.43
N TYR A 137 1.65 -9.51 -9.36
CA TYR A 137 3.04 -9.14 -9.51
C TYR A 137 3.17 -7.65 -9.23
N PHE A 138 4.01 -7.30 -8.28
CA PHE A 138 4.25 -5.94 -7.82
C PHE A 138 5.72 -5.60 -8.00
N LYS A 139 6.01 -4.31 -8.18
CA LYS A 139 7.37 -3.80 -8.35
C LYS A 139 7.65 -2.61 -7.48
N ASN A 140 8.90 -2.16 -7.53
CA ASN A 140 9.37 -1.06 -6.71
C ASN A 140 8.63 0.22 -7.12
N ILE A 141 8.28 1.01 -6.10
CA ILE A 141 7.65 2.31 -6.22
C ILE A 141 8.66 3.31 -6.80
N PRO A 142 8.23 4.29 -7.60
CA PRO A 142 6.85 4.61 -7.97
C PRO A 142 6.27 3.72 -9.08
N TYR A 143 4.98 3.42 -8.99
CA TYR A 143 4.24 2.80 -10.10
C TYR A 143 4.09 3.80 -11.25
N ALA A 144 3.97 3.27 -12.47
CA ALA A 144 3.63 4.08 -13.63
C ALA A 144 2.30 4.80 -13.41
N THR A 145 2.24 6.07 -13.81
CA THR A 145 1.00 6.84 -13.79
C THR A 145 0.09 6.40 -14.93
N PHE A 146 -1.22 6.57 -14.77
CA PHE A 146 -2.23 6.25 -15.78
C PHE A 146 -2.21 7.21 -17.01
N GLY A 147 -1.18 8.05 -17.14
CA GLY A 147 -1.11 9.27 -17.94
C GLY A 147 -1.49 9.22 -19.43
N ASP A 148 -1.60 10.43 -19.97
CA ASP A 148 -2.50 10.88 -21.03
C ASP A 148 -2.14 10.41 -22.44
N ALA A 149 -2.82 9.35 -22.88
CA ALA A 149 -3.43 9.17 -24.20
C ALA A 149 -3.46 7.66 -24.48
N PRO A 150 -4.59 6.96 -24.25
CA PRO A 150 -4.79 5.67 -24.88
C PRO A 150 -4.62 5.86 -26.40
N THR A 151 -3.62 5.18 -26.98
CA THR A 151 -3.40 5.13 -28.44
C THR A 151 -4.34 4.14 -29.13
N GLY A 152 -5.21 3.47 -28.37
CA GLY A 152 -6.35 2.73 -28.90
C GLY A 152 -7.50 3.67 -29.26
N PRO A 153 -8.44 3.24 -30.13
CA PRO A 153 -9.64 4.02 -30.39
C PRO A 153 -10.39 4.22 -29.07
N ILE A 154 -10.31 5.43 -28.52
CA ILE A 154 -11.26 5.90 -27.51
C ILE A 154 -12.60 5.82 -28.20
N LYS A 155 -13.41 4.80 -27.90
CA LYS A 155 -14.74 4.71 -28.46
C LYS A 155 -15.54 5.85 -27.82
N PRO A 156 -16.07 6.80 -28.61
CA PRO A 156 -16.90 7.85 -28.07
C PRO A 156 -18.09 7.24 -27.32
N ILE A 157 -18.50 7.89 -26.24
CA ILE A 157 -19.67 7.56 -25.42
C ILE A 157 -20.83 7.14 -26.34
N GLN A 158 -21.29 5.90 -26.21
CA GLN A 158 -22.42 5.42 -26.99
C GLN A 158 -23.71 5.76 -26.23
N LEU A 159 -24.49 6.67 -26.80
CA LEU A 159 -25.83 7.00 -26.33
C LEU A 159 -26.81 5.97 -26.88
N HIS A 160 -27.46 5.21 -26.01
CA HIS A 160 -28.58 4.36 -26.39
C HIS A 160 -29.88 5.02 -25.92
N GLU A 161 -30.59 5.67 -26.85
CA GLU A 161 -31.96 6.12 -26.60
C GLU A 161 -32.90 4.91 -26.56
N ASN A 162 -33.63 4.76 -25.45
CA ASN A 162 -34.76 3.85 -25.39
C ASN A 162 -36.04 4.67 -25.58
N GLU A 163 -36.52 4.76 -26.82
CA GLU A 163 -37.73 5.51 -27.18
C GLU A 163 -38.98 5.05 -26.41
N THR A 164 -39.01 3.80 -25.96
CA THR A 164 -40.17 3.22 -25.25
C THR A 164 -40.25 3.68 -23.79
N LEU A 165 -39.12 4.00 -23.16
CA LEU A 165 -39.04 4.36 -21.73
C LEU A 165 -38.59 5.81 -21.48
N GLY A 166 -38.23 6.55 -22.54
CA GLY A 166 -37.96 7.99 -22.46
C GLY A 166 -36.68 8.36 -21.70
N TYR A 167 -35.73 7.43 -21.54
CA TYR A 167 -34.41 7.73 -20.97
C TYR A 167 -33.28 7.39 -21.94
N ILE A 168 -32.22 8.17 -21.80
CA ILE A 168 -30.95 8.01 -22.51
C ILE A 168 -30.07 7.11 -21.65
N ASN A 169 -29.81 5.90 -22.11
CA ASN A 169 -28.87 4.99 -21.46
C ASN A 169 -27.47 5.31 -21.99
N LEU A 170 -26.65 5.98 -21.19
CA LEU A 170 -25.25 6.16 -21.54
C LEU A 170 -24.54 4.81 -21.35
N SER A 171 -23.70 4.41 -22.32
CA SER A 171 -22.78 3.28 -22.13
C SER A 171 -22.07 3.41 -20.78
N ASN A 172 -21.88 2.27 -20.09
CA ASN A 172 -21.40 2.07 -18.71
C ASN A 172 -20.18 2.89 -18.21
N ASP A 173 -19.64 3.79 -19.01
CA ASP A 173 -18.51 4.69 -18.73
C ASP A 173 -18.93 6.16 -18.51
N ALA A 174 -20.18 6.54 -18.76
CA ALA A 174 -20.64 7.87 -18.35
C ALA A 174 -21.16 7.80 -16.92
N ILE A 175 -20.36 8.27 -15.97
CA ILE A 175 -20.88 8.59 -14.64
C ILE A 175 -21.89 9.71 -14.84
N VAL A 176 -23.18 9.41 -14.83
CA VAL A 176 -24.22 10.41 -14.65
C VAL A 176 -24.07 10.86 -13.21
N TRP A 177 -23.30 11.93 -12.99
CA TRP A 177 -23.27 12.58 -11.69
C TRP A 177 -24.67 13.13 -11.48
N THR A 178 -25.44 12.50 -10.60
CA THR A 178 -26.71 13.10 -10.21
C THR A 178 -26.38 14.45 -9.59
N LYS A 179 -27.21 15.48 -9.84
CA LYS A 179 -27.04 16.81 -9.21
C LYS A 179 -26.77 16.69 -7.71
N LYS A 180 -27.45 15.73 -7.06
CA LYS A 180 -27.27 15.39 -5.64
C LYS A 180 -25.85 14.92 -5.28
N GLU A 181 -25.21 14.09 -6.09
CA GLU A 181 -23.85 13.62 -5.85
C GLU A 181 -22.82 14.74 -6.06
N LEU A 182 -23.03 15.57 -7.10
CA LEU A 182 -22.24 16.78 -7.31
C LEU A 182 -22.34 17.71 -6.10
N ASP A 183 -23.55 18.00 -5.64
CA ASP A 183 -23.80 18.83 -4.45
C ASP A 183 -23.16 18.23 -3.19
N THR A 184 -23.17 16.89 -3.05
CA THR A 184 -22.53 16.18 -1.94
C THR A 184 -21.00 16.33 -1.98
N LEU A 185 -20.40 16.25 -3.17
CA LEU A 185 -18.97 16.42 -3.34
C LEU A 185 -18.52 17.87 -3.12
N LEU A 186 -19.30 18.83 -3.60
CA LEU A 186 -19.09 20.26 -3.32
C LEU A 186 -19.15 20.53 -1.80
N ALA A 187 -20.17 20.02 -1.12
CA ALA A 187 -20.27 20.16 0.34
C ALA A 187 -19.09 19.52 1.09
N ARG A 188 -18.53 18.44 0.54
CA ARG A 188 -17.34 17.78 1.11
C ARG A 188 -16.07 18.60 0.88
N ILE A 189 -15.91 19.22 -0.29
CA ILE A 189 -14.82 20.15 -0.59
C ILE A 189 -14.87 21.33 0.38
N ASP A 190 -16.04 21.97 0.53
CA ASP A 190 -16.24 23.08 1.48
C ASP A 190 -15.88 22.67 2.93
N SER A 191 -16.24 21.44 3.32
CA SER A 191 -15.89 20.91 4.64
C SER A 191 -14.38 20.71 4.82
N TYR A 192 -13.66 20.29 3.77
CA TYR A 192 -12.21 20.12 3.85
C TYR A 192 -11.49 21.46 3.84
N GLU A 193 -11.95 22.44 3.08
CA GLU A 193 -11.40 23.80 3.08
C GLU A 193 -11.51 24.44 4.46
N LYS A 194 -12.66 24.33 5.14
CA LYS A 194 -12.83 24.80 6.52
C LYS A 194 -11.85 24.15 7.49
N LYS A 195 -11.64 22.84 7.41
CA LYS A 195 -10.65 22.12 8.25
C LYS A 195 -9.22 22.57 7.97
N ILE A 196 -8.89 22.82 6.70
CA ILE A 196 -7.58 23.35 6.33
C ILE A 196 -7.37 24.72 6.98
N ASP A 197 -8.38 25.58 6.98
CA ASP A 197 -8.28 26.90 7.61
C ASP A 197 -8.18 26.83 9.14
N GLU A 198 -8.91 25.91 9.78
CA GLU A 198 -8.73 25.61 11.21
C GLU A 198 -7.28 25.19 11.52
N TYR A 199 -6.70 24.30 10.71
CA TYR A 199 -5.31 23.88 10.89
C TYR A 199 -4.32 25.02 10.66
N LYS A 200 -4.57 25.92 9.71
CA LYS A 200 -3.75 27.13 9.52
C LYS A 200 -3.76 28.02 10.77
N ILE A 201 -4.93 28.23 11.38
CA ILE A 201 -5.07 29.03 12.61
C ILE A 201 -4.26 28.40 13.75
N VAL A 202 -4.47 27.11 14.02
CA VAL A 202 -3.74 26.38 15.08
C VAL A 202 -2.23 26.42 14.84
N THR A 203 -1.79 26.30 13.59
CA THR A 203 -0.38 26.36 13.23
C THR A 203 0.19 27.77 13.45
N ALA A 204 -0.55 28.82 13.10
CA ALA A 204 -0.14 30.20 13.35
C ALA A 204 0.01 30.49 14.85
N ASP A 205 -0.94 30.03 15.67
CA ASP A 205 -0.88 30.17 17.14
C ASP A 205 0.33 29.43 17.73
N LEU A 206 0.62 28.22 17.23
CA LEU A 206 1.79 27.45 17.65
C LEU A 206 3.10 28.20 17.33
N VAL A 207 3.20 28.79 16.13
CA VAL A 207 4.38 29.57 15.71
C VAL A 207 4.56 30.81 16.60
N LEU A 208 3.47 31.53 16.91
CA LEU A 208 3.52 32.67 17.82
C LEU A 208 4.00 32.26 19.22
N ASN A 209 3.49 31.14 19.75
CA ASN A 209 3.91 30.61 21.04
C ASN A 209 5.38 30.19 21.05
N ILE A 210 5.87 29.55 19.99
CA ILE A 210 7.30 29.18 19.85
C ILE A 210 8.16 30.44 19.87
N ASN A 211 7.80 31.48 19.11
CA ASN A 211 8.55 32.74 19.08
C ASN A 211 8.56 33.44 20.44
N ALA A 212 7.43 33.44 21.17
CA ALA A 212 7.35 34.00 22.51
C ALA A 212 8.26 33.26 23.51
N LEU A 213 8.25 31.92 23.48
CA LEU A 213 9.11 31.09 24.33
C LEU A 213 10.60 31.27 23.99
N GLN A 214 10.95 31.43 22.71
CA GLN A 214 12.32 31.72 22.29
C GLN A 214 12.80 33.06 22.84
N HIS A 215 11.95 34.11 22.78
CA HIS A 215 12.28 35.42 23.34
C HIS A 215 12.43 35.37 24.88
N GLU A 216 11.55 34.66 25.60
CA GLU A 216 11.70 34.47 27.06
C GLU A 216 13.01 33.76 27.42
N LEU A 217 13.39 32.76 26.63
CA LEU A 217 14.62 32.00 26.82
C LEU A 217 15.86 32.89 26.56
N GLU A 218 15.81 33.76 25.57
CA GLU A 218 16.88 34.72 25.28
C GLU A 218 17.06 35.75 26.41
N LEU A 219 15.97 36.32 26.94
CA LEU A 219 16.01 37.21 28.11
C LEU A 219 16.63 36.51 29.33
N LYS A 220 16.18 35.29 29.64
CA LYS A 220 16.74 34.52 30.77
C LYS A 220 18.23 34.21 30.61
N ASN A 221 18.69 33.96 29.39
CA ASN A 221 20.11 33.75 29.12
C ASN A 221 20.92 35.04 29.32
N GLN A 222 20.37 36.20 28.97
CA GLN A 222 21.00 37.50 29.24
C GLN A 222 21.13 37.77 30.74
N GLU A 223 20.05 37.57 31.51
CA GLU A 223 20.06 37.71 32.97
C GLU A 223 21.09 36.80 33.64
N LEU A 224 21.21 35.55 33.17
CA LEU A 224 22.18 34.59 33.69
C LEU A 224 23.64 35.02 33.43
N ASN A 225 23.90 35.58 32.25
CA ASN A 225 25.23 36.11 31.92
C ASN A 225 25.58 37.31 32.80
N GLU A 226 24.66 38.26 33.00
CA GLU A 226 24.87 39.43 33.86
C GLU A 226 25.15 39.04 35.34
N GLN A 227 24.46 38.00 35.84
CA GLN A 227 24.73 37.44 37.18
C GLN A 227 26.11 36.80 37.29
N SER A 228 26.62 36.20 36.20
CA SER A 228 27.96 35.60 36.22
C SER A 228 29.09 36.64 36.20
N GLU A 229 28.88 37.80 35.58
CA GLU A 229 29.87 38.91 35.54
C GLU A 229 29.96 39.70 36.85
N THR A 230 28.91 39.66 37.68
CA THR A 230 28.88 40.37 38.98
C THR A 230 29.52 39.59 40.13
N MET A 231 29.93 38.33 39.92
CA MET A 231 30.58 37.48 40.95
C MET A 231 32.09 37.31 40.76
N THR A 232 32.74 38.07 39.88
CA THR A 232 34.16 37.85 39.48
C THR A 232 35.27 38.55 40.29
N ASP A 233 35.01 39.04 41.52
CA ASP A 233 36.05 39.71 42.33
C ASP A 233 36.66 38.89 43.48
N GLU A 234 36.45 37.57 43.55
CA GLU A 234 37.24 36.69 44.43
C GLU A 234 38.16 35.73 43.66
N PRO A 235 39.49 35.74 43.94
CA PRO A 235 40.43 34.85 43.29
C PRO A 235 40.33 33.45 43.92
N GLN A 236 39.72 32.50 43.21
CA GLN A 236 39.86 31.08 43.55
C GLN A 236 40.34 30.21 42.38
N THR A 237 41.44 29.55 42.71
CA THR A 237 42.14 28.43 42.11
C THR A 237 41.28 27.50 41.23
N THR A 238 41.79 27.35 40.02
CA THR A 238 41.41 26.50 38.90
C THR A 238 41.22 25.01 39.25
N VAL A 239 40.00 24.49 39.12
CA VAL A 239 39.75 23.09 38.74
C VAL A 239 38.59 23.05 37.74
N MET A 240 38.92 22.93 36.45
CA MET A 240 37.94 22.78 35.38
C MET A 240 37.31 21.38 35.41
N THR A 241 36.03 21.28 35.74
CA THR A 241 35.19 20.17 35.32
C THR A 241 34.06 20.69 34.45
N LYS A 242 34.10 20.35 33.16
CA LYS A 242 33.03 20.60 32.19
C LYS A 242 31.72 19.99 32.68
N THR A 243 30.83 20.82 33.23
CA THR A 243 29.44 20.44 33.50
C THR A 243 28.57 20.82 32.31
N GLU A 244 28.14 19.81 31.55
CA GLU A 244 27.11 19.94 30.53
C GLU A 244 25.79 20.45 31.13
N PRO A 245 25.05 21.32 30.43
CA PRO A 245 23.77 21.81 30.91
C PRO A 245 22.72 20.69 30.89
N LYS A 246 22.42 20.14 32.07
CA LYS A 246 21.34 19.17 32.29
C LYS A 246 19.99 19.88 32.29
N ILE A 247 19.47 20.21 31.11
CA ILE A 247 18.04 20.53 30.96
C ILE A 247 17.26 19.21 31.09
N LYS A 248 16.78 18.92 32.31
CA LYS A 248 15.84 17.82 32.54
C LYS A 248 14.43 18.28 32.15
N LEU A 249 14.03 18.06 30.90
CA LEU A 249 12.61 18.04 30.54
C LEU A 249 11.93 16.95 31.38
N LYS A 250 11.06 17.34 32.31
CA LYS A 250 10.21 16.42 33.06
C LYS A 250 9.10 15.92 32.13
N PHE A 251 9.41 14.89 31.35
CA PHE A 251 8.37 14.06 30.76
C PHE A 251 7.65 13.31 31.88
N VAL A 252 6.34 13.47 31.92
CA VAL A 252 5.43 12.79 32.84
C VAL A 252 5.48 11.28 32.58
N LYS A 253 6.24 10.55 33.39
CA LYS A 253 5.91 9.30 34.10
C LYS A 253 7.18 8.53 34.43
N ASP A 254 7.60 8.61 35.70
CA ASP A 254 8.53 7.66 36.32
C ASP A 254 7.85 6.28 36.38
N VAL A 255 7.95 5.52 35.30
CA VAL A 255 7.80 4.07 35.35
C VAL A 255 9.11 3.54 35.89
N LYS A 256 9.10 3.08 37.16
CA LYS A 256 10.23 2.39 37.77
C LYS A 256 10.79 1.35 36.77
N PRO A 257 12.11 1.33 36.51
CA PRO A 257 12.70 0.35 35.60
C PRO A 257 12.36 -1.05 36.10
N SER A 258 11.43 -1.71 35.41
CA SER A 258 11.01 -3.05 35.78
C SER A 258 12.18 -3.99 35.61
N GLU A 259 12.47 -4.74 36.69
CA GLU A 259 13.49 -5.78 36.71
C GLU A 259 13.42 -6.61 35.42
N LYS A 260 14.60 -6.93 34.85
CA LYS A 260 14.70 -7.75 33.65
C LYS A 260 14.11 -9.13 33.95
N LYS A 261 12.84 -9.33 33.62
CA LYS A 261 12.24 -10.67 33.58
C LYS A 261 12.94 -11.47 32.49
N GLU A 262 13.86 -12.33 32.89
CA GLU A 262 14.44 -13.35 32.03
C GLU A 262 13.41 -14.46 31.79
N PHE A 263 13.32 -14.94 30.54
CA PHE A 263 12.42 -16.02 30.17
C PHE A 263 13.13 -17.37 30.30
N ASN A 264 12.67 -18.20 31.24
CA ASN A 264 13.27 -19.51 31.53
C ASN A 264 12.48 -20.69 30.93
N GLY A 265 11.43 -20.42 30.16
CA GLY A 265 10.56 -21.44 29.56
C GLY A 265 11.05 -21.96 28.21
N ASN A 266 10.38 -22.98 27.69
CA ASN A 266 10.57 -23.42 26.30
C ASN A 266 9.79 -22.50 25.35
N PHE A 267 10.45 -21.94 24.34
CA PHE A 267 9.77 -21.08 23.36
C PHE A 267 8.76 -21.83 22.49
N ARG A 268 9.01 -23.12 22.23
CA ARG A 268 8.24 -23.93 21.28
C ARG A 268 7.74 -25.21 21.91
N LYS A 269 6.57 -25.66 21.44
CA LYS A 269 5.96 -26.95 21.86
C LYS A 269 6.77 -28.17 21.39
N THR A 270 7.57 -27.99 20.34
CA THR A 270 8.44 -29.02 19.76
C THR A 270 9.82 -28.43 19.49
N ASN A 271 10.86 -29.26 19.44
CA ASN A 271 12.24 -28.82 19.16
C ASN A 271 12.46 -28.34 17.71
N SER A 272 11.40 -28.18 16.91
CA SER A 272 11.48 -27.68 15.55
C SER A 272 11.53 -26.15 15.54
N PRO A 273 12.43 -25.51 14.77
CA PRO A 273 12.42 -24.05 14.56
C PRO A 273 11.14 -23.51 13.93
N ARG A 274 10.31 -24.40 13.35
CA ARG A 274 8.98 -24.06 12.79
C ARG A 274 7.83 -24.49 13.71
N GLY A 275 8.13 -25.03 14.88
CA GLY A 275 7.16 -25.46 15.88
C GLY A 275 6.34 -24.29 16.42
N GLN A 276 5.12 -24.59 16.88
CA GLN A 276 4.23 -23.61 17.49
C GLN A 276 4.84 -23.04 18.78
N LEU A 277 4.64 -21.75 19.02
CA LEU A 277 5.02 -21.10 20.28
C LEU A 277 4.19 -21.64 21.45
N THR A 278 4.82 -21.79 22.61
CA THR A 278 4.14 -22.07 23.88
C THR A 278 3.32 -20.86 24.34
N SER A 279 2.37 -21.08 25.25
CA SER A 279 1.55 -19.99 25.80
C SER A 279 2.41 -18.98 26.57
N GLU A 280 3.35 -19.48 27.38
CA GLU A 280 4.31 -18.68 28.15
C GLU A 280 5.18 -17.81 27.24
N ALA A 281 5.66 -18.35 26.12
CA ALA A 281 6.45 -17.58 25.15
C ALA A 281 5.64 -16.46 24.49
N LYS A 282 4.35 -16.69 24.22
CA LYS A 282 3.46 -15.64 23.68
C LYS A 282 3.24 -14.52 24.69
N GLU A 283 3.01 -14.85 25.95
CA GLU A 283 2.87 -13.87 27.04
C GLU A 283 4.15 -13.07 27.23
N PHE A 284 5.31 -13.75 27.19
CA PHE A 284 6.61 -13.09 27.24
C PHE A 284 6.80 -12.11 26.08
N ILE A 285 6.51 -12.52 24.83
CA ILE A 285 6.55 -11.63 23.65
C ILE A 285 5.61 -10.43 23.82
N LYS A 286 4.42 -10.64 24.38
CA LYS A 286 3.47 -9.55 24.67
C LYS A 286 3.99 -8.59 25.75
N SER A 287 4.80 -9.06 26.70
CA SER A 287 5.46 -8.18 27.67
C SER A 287 6.57 -7.34 27.04
N LEU A 288 7.23 -7.83 25.98
CA LEU A 288 8.29 -7.10 25.28
C LEU A 288 7.76 -5.89 24.50
N SER A 289 6.49 -5.86 24.09
CA SER A 289 5.91 -4.67 23.43
C SER A 289 5.75 -3.47 24.36
N GLN A 290 5.81 -3.67 25.68
CA GLN A 290 5.87 -2.56 26.63
C GLN A 290 7.26 -1.92 26.67
N LYS A 291 8.31 -2.64 26.23
CA LYS A 291 9.71 -2.20 26.28
C LYS A 291 10.23 -1.73 24.93
N TYR A 292 9.67 -2.22 23.83
CA TYR A 292 10.12 -1.92 22.47
C TYR A 292 8.98 -1.37 21.62
N ASP A 293 9.24 -0.24 20.96
CA ASP A 293 8.23 0.46 20.15
C ASP A 293 7.89 -0.26 18.83
N THR A 294 8.80 -1.12 18.34
CA THR A 294 8.65 -1.76 17.03
C THR A 294 8.86 -3.27 17.09
N VAL A 295 8.08 -3.99 16.26
CA VAL A 295 8.12 -5.46 16.17
C VAL A 295 9.50 -5.98 15.71
N ILE A 296 10.23 -5.18 14.92
CA ILE A 296 11.58 -5.50 14.44
C ILE A 296 12.57 -5.58 15.61
N LYS A 297 12.52 -4.61 16.54
CA LYS A 297 13.37 -4.62 17.74
C LYS A 297 13.08 -5.84 18.63
N ILE A 298 11.80 -6.23 18.75
CA ILE A 298 11.41 -7.45 19.48
C ILE A 298 12.02 -8.69 18.81
N GLN A 299 11.93 -8.79 17.48
CA GLN A 299 12.50 -9.90 16.72
C GLN A 299 14.02 -10.01 16.92
N GLU A 300 14.72 -8.88 16.85
CA GLU A 300 16.17 -8.82 17.04
C GLU A 300 16.57 -9.21 18.47
N HIS A 301 15.83 -8.74 19.48
CA HIS A 301 16.05 -9.11 20.88
C HIS A 301 15.91 -10.63 21.09
N LEU A 302 14.86 -11.25 20.54
CA LEU A 302 14.65 -12.70 20.63
C LEU A 302 15.78 -13.49 19.95
N LYS A 303 16.25 -13.02 18.80
CA LYS A 303 17.34 -13.66 18.06
C LYS A 303 18.68 -13.56 18.81
N GLN A 304 18.97 -12.41 19.39
CA GLN A 304 20.24 -12.16 20.08
C GLN A 304 20.31 -12.84 21.45
N ASN A 305 19.23 -12.80 22.24
CA ASN A 305 19.26 -13.24 23.64
C ASN A 305 18.77 -14.68 23.83
N TYR A 306 17.93 -15.19 22.93
CA TYR A 306 17.30 -16.50 23.06
C TYR A 306 17.54 -17.41 21.84
N HIS A 307 18.30 -16.96 20.84
CA HIS A 307 18.57 -17.67 19.59
C HIS A 307 17.32 -18.13 18.83
N GLU A 308 16.20 -17.41 19.02
CA GLU A 308 14.91 -17.76 18.42
C GLU A 308 14.58 -16.90 17.21
N ASN A 309 14.31 -17.56 16.08
CA ASN A 309 13.88 -16.90 14.84
C ASN A 309 12.36 -16.98 14.69
N VAL A 310 11.66 -15.96 15.20
CA VAL A 310 10.20 -15.81 15.06
C VAL A 310 9.88 -14.89 13.89
N SER A 311 8.96 -15.29 13.01
CA SER A 311 8.58 -14.48 11.84
C SER A 311 7.73 -13.26 12.23
N LEU A 312 7.87 -12.15 11.49
CA LEU A 312 7.09 -10.92 11.72
C LEU A 312 5.56 -11.15 11.75
N PRO A 313 4.95 -11.96 10.85
CA PRO A 313 3.52 -12.25 10.94
C PRO A 313 3.11 -12.99 12.21
N THR A 314 4.01 -13.81 12.77
CA THR A 314 3.76 -14.53 14.02
C THR A 314 3.86 -13.60 15.22
N LEU A 315 4.85 -12.69 15.23
CA LEU A 315 4.97 -11.65 16.25
C LEU A 315 3.75 -10.73 16.25
N LYS A 316 3.33 -10.23 15.08
CA LYS A 316 2.10 -9.40 14.95
C LYS A 316 0.88 -10.11 15.53
N ARG A 317 0.70 -11.40 15.26
CA ARG A 317 -0.40 -12.21 15.82
C ARG A 317 -0.35 -12.39 17.34
N CYS A 318 0.82 -12.30 17.97
CA CYS A 318 0.94 -12.39 19.43
C CYS A 318 0.67 -11.05 20.13
N LEU A 319 0.74 -9.94 19.38
CA LEU A 319 0.54 -8.57 19.89
C LEU A 319 -0.90 -8.08 19.74
N LEU A 320 -1.69 -8.71 18.88
CA LEU A 320 -3.15 -8.55 18.81
C LEU A 320 -3.81 -9.22 20.02
#